data_AF-A0AAW0K1S5-F1
#
_entry.id   AF-A0AAW0K1S5-F1
#
_cell.length_a   1.000
_cell.length_b   1.000
_cell.length_c   1.000
_cell.angle_alpha   90.00
_cell.angle_beta   90.00
_cell.angle_gamma   90.00
#
_symmetry.space_group_name_H-M   'P 1'
#
loop_
_entity.id
_entity.type
_entity.pdbx_description
1 polymer ?
#
loop_
_entity_poly.entity_id
_entity_poly.type
_entity_poly.pdbx_seq_one_letter_code
_entity_poly.pdbx_strand_id
1 'polypeptide(L)'
;MATQMSKKRKFVADGVFYAELNEVLTRELAEDGYSGVEVRVTPMRTEIIIRATRTQNVLGEKGRRIRELTSVVQKRFKFPENSVELYAEKVNNRGLCAIAQAESLRYKLLGGLAVRRACYGVLRFVMESGAKGCEVIVSGKLRAQRAKAMKFKDGYMISSGQPVNEYIDSAVRHVLLRQGVLGIKVKIMLDWDPKGKVGPITPLPDLVTIHSPKEEEEYNFTPALAAIDECHVYGTCNAFGSCDSLSSPICSCLRGFEPKIIEEWNRGNWTSGCVRRTPLQCERMNNSIEEGKADGFLKLEMIKLPDFAECSNVNKEDCRKQCLENCSCVAYGYYTGIGCLSWSGNLIDLRHFPVGGSDIYIRLANLEFKEERNLKVSITITVTIGVFAIASTAFFFWRWMAKKKRAMKSKSNESLLFDYLNDVKLQDLPIFNLEELATATNSFDMANKLGQGGFGPVYRAWKLWNDDNIKALVDPAIWDPCFQMEISKCIHVGLLCVQELARDRPNVSTVISMLKSEILDLRTPKQPAFMERQIASNIELGQIRFSICNVTSSTISGR
;
A
#
# COMPACT_ATOMS: atom_id res chain seq x y z
N MET A 1 32.49 25.65 -33.69
CA MET A 1 32.79 24.61 -32.68
C MET A 1 32.25 25.08 -31.34
N ALA A 2 31.37 24.31 -30.68
CA ALA A 2 30.97 24.65 -29.32
C ALA A 2 32.22 24.66 -28.44
N THR A 3 32.49 25.78 -27.77
CA THR A 3 33.57 25.87 -26.79
C THR A 3 33.37 24.78 -25.76
N GLN A 4 34.33 23.85 -25.65
CA GLN A 4 34.28 22.82 -24.62
C GLN A 4 34.38 23.50 -23.24
N MET A 5 33.24 23.59 -22.57
CA MET A 5 33.15 24.11 -21.20
C MET A 5 32.97 22.95 -20.23
N SER A 6 33.65 23.02 -19.08
CA SER A 6 33.38 22.10 -17.97
C SER A 6 31.92 22.21 -17.53
N LYS A 7 31.30 21.10 -17.12
CA LYS A 7 29.91 21.09 -16.61
C LYS A 7 29.70 22.12 -15.50
N LYS A 8 30.63 22.23 -14.54
CA LYS A 8 30.57 23.20 -13.44
C LYS A 8 30.49 24.65 -13.95
N ARG A 9 31.41 25.05 -14.84
CA ARG A 9 31.39 26.39 -15.44
C ARG A 9 30.13 26.64 -16.27
N LYS A 10 29.61 25.63 -16.95
CA LYS A 10 28.35 25.74 -17.70
C LYS A 10 27.18 26.06 -16.75
N PHE A 11 26.99 25.28 -15.68
CA PHE A 11 25.93 25.54 -14.70
C PHE A 11 26.01 26.94 -14.07
N VAL A 12 27.22 27.39 -13.74
CA VAL A 12 27.43 28.74 -13.20
C VAL A 12 27.09 29.80 -14.25
N ALA A 13 27.53 29.63 -15.49
CA ALA A 13 27.21 30.57 -16.58
C ALA A 13 25.71 30.65 -16.85
N ASP A 14 25.02 29.50 -16.87
CA ASP A 14 23.56 29.42 -17.06
C ASP A 14 22.82 30.10 -15.88
N GLY A 15 23.31 29.93 -14.65
CA GLY A 15 22.76 30.60 -13.46
C GLY A 15 22.96 32.12 -13.47
N VAL A 16 24.14 32.59 -13.89
CA VAL A 16 24.42 34.03 -14.05
C VAL A 16 23.55 34.63 -15.16
N PHE A 17 23.39 33.93 -16.27
CA PHE A 17 22.49 34.32 -17.35
C PHE A 17 21.05 34.48 -16.85
N TYR A 18 20.53 33.50 -16.10
CA TYR A 18 19.20 33.57 -15.49
C TYR A 18 19.06 34.77 -14.54
N ALA A 19 20.05 34.99 -13.67
CA ALA A 19 20.02 36.07 -12.69
C ALA A 19 20.04 37.46 -13.36
N GLU A 20 20.89 37.65 -14.39
CA GLU A 20 20.96 38.91 -15.14
C GLU A 20 19.65 39.17 -15.90
N LEU A 21 19.11 38.15 -16.56
CA LEU A 21 17.83 38.24 -17.27
C LEU A 21 16.68 38.59 -16.32
N ASN A 22 16.57 37.89 -15.19
CA ASN A 22 15.54 38.13 -14.18
C ASN A 22 15.59 39.56 -13.65
N GLU A 23 16.79 40.11 -13.41
CA GLU A 23 16.91 41.48 -12.90
C GLU A 23 16.60 42.54 -13.97
N VAL A 24 17.05 42.34 -15.22
CA VAL A 24 16.72 43.25 -16.32
C VAL A 24 15.19 43.31 -16.51
N LEU A 25 14.54 42.16 -16.55
CA LEU A 25 13.08 42.07 -16.70
C LEU A 25 12.34 42.62 -15.48
N THR A 26 12.84 42.41 -14.27
CA THR A 26 12.26 42.97 -13.04
C THR A 26 12.22 44.50 -13.10
N ARG A 27 13.28 45.15 -13.60
CA ARG A 27 13.33 46.61 -13.72
C ARG A 27 12.43 47.15 -14.82
N GLU A 28 12.48 46.52 -16.00
CA GLU A 28 11.75 46.99 -17.18
C GLU A 28 10.24 46.74 -17.09
N LEU A 29 9.83 45.60 -16.52
CA LEU A 29 8.42 45.17 -16.43
C LEU A 29 7.81 45.36 -15.03
N ALA A 30 8.42 46.21 -14.20
CA ALA A 30 7.92 46.50 -12.85
C ALA A 30 6.45 47.00 -12.86
N GLU A 31 6.11 47.87 -13.82
CA GLU A 31 4.78 48.48 -13.97
C GLU A 31 3.69 47.48 -14.39
N ASP A 32 4.09 46.44 -15.11
CA ASP A 32 3.19 45.43 -15.68
C ASP A 32 2.95 44.26 -14.71
N GLY A 33 3.53 44.34 -13.51
CA GLY A 33 3.43 43.32 -12.48
C GLY A 33 4.16 42.05 -12.89
N TYR A 34 5.44 42.19 -13.20
CA TYR A 34 6.37 41.07 -13.34
C TYR A 34 6.37 40.18 -12.10
N SER A 35 6.38 38.87 -12.28
CA SER A 35 6.44 37.88 -11.21
C SER A 35 7.71 37.03 -11.27
N GLY A 36 8.18 36.70 -12.48
CA GLY A 36 9.37 35.88 -12.66
C GLY A 36 9.55 35.47 -14.12
N VAL A 37 10.63 34.74 -14.37
CA VAL A 37 10.97 34.22 -15.70
C VAL A 37 11.33 32.74 -15.59
N GLU A 38 10.96 31.99 -16.62
CA GLU A 38 11.38 30.61 -16.82
C GLU A 38 12.14 30.52 -18.14
N VAL A 39 13.31 29.90 -18.13
CA VAL A 39 14.16 29.75 -19.31
C VAL A 39 14.24 28.28 -19.67
N ARG A 40 13.84 27.92 -20.89
CA ARG A 40 13.97 26.57 -21.44
C ARG A 40 14.99 26.61 -22.57
N VAL A 41 16.16 26.02 -22.33
CA VAL A 41 17.25 26.00 -23.29
C VAL A 41 17.19 24.68 -24.08
N THR A 42 16.91 24.76 -25.38
CA THR A 42 17.14 23.65 -26.31
C THR A 42 18.35 23.97 -27.19
N PRO A 43 19.03 22.96 -27.78
CA PRO A 43 20.17 23.22 -28.67
C PRO A 43 19.81 24.04 -29.92
N MET A 44 18.54 24.04 -30.32
CA MET A 44 18.05 24.75 -31.50
C MET A 44 17.51 26.14 -31.16
N ARG A 45 16.75 26.26 -30.06
CA ARG A 45 16.13 27.50 -29.61
C ARG A 45 16.11 27.64 -28.10
N THR A 46 16.25 28.86 -27.62
CA THR A 46 16.03 29.21 -26.22
C THR A 46 14.70 29.92 -26.08
N GLU A 47 13.80 29.32 -25.29
CA GLU A 47 12.49 29.88 -24.99
C GLU A 47 12.54 30.57 -23.63
N ILE A 48 12.12 31.83 -23.59
CA ILE A 48 12.08 32.64 -22.37
C ILE A 48 10.61 32.96 -22.08
N ILE A 49 10.08 32.41 -21.01
CA ILE A 49 8.68 32.57 -20.61
C ILE A 49 8.61 33.59 -19.47
N ILE A 50 8.09 34.76 -19.77
CA ILE A 50 7.89 35.86 -18.83
C ILE A 50 6.55 35.68 -18.13
N ARG A 51 6.57 35.49 -16.81
CA ARG A 51 5.36 35.40 -15.99
C ARG A 51 5.00 36.79 -15.49
N ALA A 52 3.87 37.33 -15.94
CA ALA A 52 3.40 38.66 -15.58
C ALA A 52 1.89 38.68 -15.28
N THR A 53 1.44 39.66 -14.51
CA THR A 53 -0.01 39.84 -14.23
C THR A 53 -0.75 40.45 -15.43
N ARG A 54 -0.11 41.38 -16.15
CA ARG A 54 -0.68 42.10 -17.30
C ARG A 54 0.07 41.75 -18.59
N THR A 55 -0.22 40.59 -19.17
CA THR A 55 0.47 40.11 -20.38
C THR A 55 0.31 41.04 -21.57
N GLN A 56 -0.86 41.66 -21.76
CA GLN A 56 -1.13 42.58 -22.87
C GLN A 56 -0.13 43.75 -22.96
N ASN A 57 0.24 44.33 -21.82
CA ASN A 57 1.21 45.44 -21.78
C ASN A 57 2.65 44.97 -22.06
N VAL A 58 2.97 43.73 -21.66
CA VAL A 58 4.29 43.12 -21.92
C VAL A 58 4.45 42.85 -23.42
N LEU A 59 3.39 42.40 -24.11
CA LEU A 59 3.40 42.28 -25.57
C LEU A 59 3.50 43.67 -26.23
N GLY A 60 2.76 44.65 -25.72
CA GLY A 60 2.62 45.98 -26.29
C GLY A 60 1.78 46.00 -27.56
N GLU A 61 1.68 47.16 -28.21
CA GLU A 61 0.89 47.34 -29.43
C GLU A 61 1.39 46.42 -30.55
N LYS A 62 0.53 45.53 -31.04
CA LYS A 62 0.85 44.54 -32.10
C LYS A 62 2.14 43.73 -31.81
N GLY A 63 2.48 43.52 -30.54
CA GLY A 63 3.70 42.79 -30.15
C GLY A 63 5.00 43.58 -30.33
N ARG A 64 4.95 44.92 -30.43
CA ARG A 64 6.14 45.76 -30.61
C ARG A 64 7.12 45.61 -29.44
N ARG A 65 6.62 45.73 -28.20
CA ARG A 65 7.44 45.73 -26.99
C ARG A 65 8.16 44.41 -26.77
N ILE A 66 7.47 43.29 -26.99
CA ILE A 66 8.10 41.96 -26.87
C ILE A 66 9.19 41.74 -27.94
N ARG A 67 9.01 42.25 -29.16
CA ARG A 67 10.06 42.18 -30.22
C ARG A 67 11.28 43.04 -29.88
N GLU A 68 11.07 44.20 -29.26
CA GLU A 68 12.15 45.04 -28.73
C GLU A 68 12.91 44.30 -27.64
N LEU A 69 12.22 43.69 -26.67
CA LEU A 69 12.83 42.86 -25.63
C LEU A 69 13.61 41.68 -26.22
N THR A 70 13.06 40.98 -27.21
CA THR A 70 13.78 39.91 -27.92
C THR A 70 15.06 40.44 -28.56
N SER A 71 15.00 41.61 -29.19
CA SER A 71 16.18 42.25 -29.82
C SER A 71 17.24 42.64 -28.79
N VAL A 72 16.83 43.12 -27.61
CA VAL A 72 17.73 43.46 -26.50
C VAL A 72 18.42 42.20 -25.97
N VAL A 73 17.66 41.14 -25.70
CA VAL A 73 18.20 39.86 -25.22
C VAL A 73 19.17 39.27 -26.23
N GLN A 74 18.79 39.26 -27.51
CA GLN A 74 19.62 38.73 -28.59
C GLN A 74 20.97 39.46 -28.70
N LYS A 75 20.94 40.80 -28.69
CA LYS A 75 22.17 41.63 -28.78
C LYS A 75 23.01 41.56 -27.52
N ARG A 76 22.39 41.57 -26.34
CA ARG A 76 23.08 41.55 -25.04
C ARG A 76 23.87 40.27 -24.83
N PHE A 77 23.22 39.13 -25.08
CA PHE A 77 23.79 37.81 -24.83
C PHE A 77 24.43 37.17 -26.08
N LYS A 78 24.47 37.92 -27.19
CA LYS A 78 25.10 37.52 -28.47
C LYS A 78 24.54 36.21 -29.02
N PHE A 79 23.22 36.05 -28.94
CA PHE A 79 22.54 34.92 -29.55
C PHE A 79 22.48 35.09 -31.08
N PRO A 80 22.61 33.99 -31.85
CA PRO A 80 22.40 34.04 -33.29
C PRO A 80 20.95 34.44 -33.60
N GLU A 81 20.73 35.03 -34.78
CA GLU A 81 19.40 35.47 -35.19
C GLU A 81 18.40 34.32 -35.20
N ASN A 82 17.17 34.59 -34.76
CA ASN A 82 16.07 33.60 -34.65
C ASN A 82 16.32 32.41 -33.71
N SER A 83 17.31 32.48 -32.82
CA SER A 83 17.55 31.42 -31.82
C SER A 83 16.83 31.63 -30.48
N VAL A 84 16.31 32.83 -30.22
CA VAL A 84 15.64 33.17 -28.96
C VAL A 84 14.22 33.61 -29.23
N GLU A 85 13.28 33.05 -28.49
CA GLU A 85 11.86 33.40 -28.55
C GLU A 85 11.36 33.74 -27.15
N LEU A 86 10.67 34.88 -27.02
CA LEU A 86 10.07 35.33 -25.76
C LEU A 86 8.56 35.07 -25.80
N TYR A 87 8.04 34.49 -24.72
CA TYR A 87 6.63 34.24 -24.48
C TYR A 87 6.19 34.99 -23.22
N ALA A 88 4.95 35.45 -23.19
CA ALA A 88 4.35 36.06 -21.99
C ALA A 88 3.22 35.17 -21.48
N GLU A 89 3.37 34.65 -20.27
CA GLU A 89 2.40 33.82 -19.58
C GLU A 89 1.75 34.63 -18.45
N LYS A 90 0.43 34.45 -18.28
CA LYS A 90 -0.29 35.09 -17.18
C LYS A 90 -0.09 34.30 -15.90
N VAL A 91 0.27 34.98 -14.82
CA VAL A 91 0.31 34.36 -13.48
C VAL A 91 -1.10 33.93 -13.06
N ASN A 92 -1.26 32.65 -12.65
CA ASN A 92 -2.55 32.08 -12.23
C ASN A 92 -3.23 32.94 -11.15
N ASN A 93 -2.52 33.17 -10.03
CA ASN A 93 -3.01 33.96 -8.90
C ASN A 93 -2.04 35.10 -8.57
N ARG A 94 -2.41 36.33 -8.94
CA ARG A 94 -1.59 37.52 -8.63
C ARG A 94 -1.46 37.82 -7.13
N GLY A 95 -2.43 37.37 -6.33
CA GLY A 95 -2.48 37.62 -4.88
C GLY A 95 -1.41 36.85 -4.11
N LEU A 96 -0.99 35.70 -4.62
CA LEU A 96 -0.06 34.80 -3.95
C LEU A 96 1.41 35.05 -4.29
N CYS A 97 1.68 35.85 -5.33
CA CYS A 97 3.03 36.26 -5.70
C CYS A 97 3.48 37.48 -4.89
N ALA A 98 4.52 37.33 -4.08
CA ALA A 98 5.07 38.39 -3.23
C ALA A 98 5.67 39.53 -4.06
N ILE A 99 6.33 39.23 -5.19
CA ILE A 99 6.94 40.24 -6.07
C ILE A 99 5.86 41.18 -6.64
N ALA A 100 4.79 40.63 -7.19
CA ALA A 100 3.68 41.41 -7.75
C ALA A 100 2.98 42.26 -6.67
N GLN A 101 2.84 41.74 -5.45
CA GLN A 101 2.25 42.50 -4.34
C GLN A 101 3.18 43.60 -3.81
N ALA A 102 4.49 43.36 -3.76
CA ALA A 102 5.47 44.36 -3.38
C ALA A 102 5.52 45.52 -4.39
N GLU A 103 5.46 45.23 -5.70
CA GLU A 103 5.32 46.26 -6.74
C GLU A 103 3.99 47.01 -6.61
N SER A 104 2.87 46.29 -6.41
CA SER A 104 1.57 46.94 -6.20
C SER A 104 1.58 47.90 -5.01
N LEU A 105 2.25 47.52 -3.91
CA LEU A 105 2.42 48.39 -2.75
C LEU A 105 3.32 49.60 -3.05
N ARG A 106 4.41 49.40 -3.81
CA ARG A 106 5.27 50.48 -4.28
C ARG A 106 4.49 51.51 -5.11
N TYR A 107 3.67 51.08 -6.07
CA TYR A 107 2.82 51.99 -6.85
C TYR A 107 1.80 52.74 -5.98
N LYS A 108 1.16 52.07 -5.01
CA LYS A 108 0.21 52.72 -4.09
C LYS A 108 0.89 53.81 -3.25
N LEU A 109 2.11 53.57 -2.78
CA LEU A 109 2.87 54.56 -1.99
C LEU A 109 3.37 55.72 -2.84
N LEU A 110 3.83 55.46 -4.07
CA LEU A 110 4.18 56.52 -5.03
C LEU A 110 2.97 57.38 -5.40
N GLY A 111 1.78 56.78 -5.49
CA GLY A 111 0.51 57.48 -5.69
C GLY A 111 0.04 58.31 -4.48
N GLY A 112 0.83 58.40 -3.41
CA GLY A 112 0.52 59.24 -2.25
C GLY A 112 -0.50 58.63 -1.27
N LEU A 113 -0.84 57.35 -1.39
CA LEU A 113 -1.72 56.70 -0.41
C LEU A 113 -1.01 56.58 0.95
N ALA A 114 -1.77 56.80 2.02
CA ALA A 114 -1.28 56.62 3.38
C ALA A 114 -0.82 55.16 3.62
N VAL A 115 0.35 55.00 4.25
CA VAL A 115 1.03 53.70 4.43
C VAL A 115 0.11 52.64 5.05
N ARG A 116 -0.60 52.97 6.13
CA ARG A 116 -1.53 52.02 6.78
C ARG A 116 -2.62 51.55 5.82
N ARG A 117 -3.25 52.47 5.09
CA ARG A 117 -4.33 52.16 4.13
C ARG A 117 -3.80 51.29 2.99
N ALA A 118 -2.62 51.60 2.46
CA ALA A 118 -1.99 50.82 1.40
C ALA A 118 -1.64 49.39 1.85
N CYS A 119 -1.02 49.25 3.03
CA CYS A 119 -0.62 47.95 3.58
C CYS A 119 -1.82 47.06 3.90
N TYR A 120 -2.84 47.56 4.61
CA TYR A 120 -4.05 46.78 4.90
C TYR A 120 -4.81 46.39 3.62
N GLY A 121 -4.81 47.25 2.60
CA GLY A 121 -5.42 46.91 1.31
C GLY A 121 -4.69 45.79 0.57
N VAL A 122 -3.36 45.69 0.68
CA VAL A 122 -2.58 44.57 0.12
C VAL A 122 -2.76 43.31 0.95
N LEU A 123 -2.64 43.42 2.26
CA LEU A 123 -2.76 42.30 3.19
C LEU A 123 -4.14 41.62 3.07
N ARG A 124 -5.23 42.41 3.03
CA ARG A 124 -6.58 41.87 2.81
C ARG A 124 -6.71 41.17 1.45
N PHE A 125 -6.17 41.77 0.38
CA PHE A 125 -6.21 41.18 -0.97
C PHE A 125 -5.45 39.84 -1.05
N VAL A 126 -4.33 39.72 -0.34
CA VAL A 126 -3.54 38.47 -0.26
C VAL A 126 -4.31 37.39 0.48
N MET A 127 -4.93 37.72 1.63
CA MET A 127 -5.75 36.79 2.40
C MET A 127 -7.00 36.35 1.60
N GLU A 128 -7.69 37.27 0.92
CA GLU A 128 -8.82 36.98 0.03
C GLU A 128 -8.44 36.08 -1.16
N SER A 129 -7.17 36.08 -1.57
CA SER A 129 -6.64 35.23 -2.64
C SER A 129 -6.28 33.81 -2.18
N GLY A 130 -6.55 33.46 -0.91
CA GLY A 130 -6.32 32.12 -0.36
C GLY A 130 -4.94 31.90 0.24
N ALA A 131 -4.22 32.95 0.65
CA ALA A 131 -2.99 32.79 1.41
C ALA A 131 -3.31 32.35 2.85
N LYS A 132 -2.46 31.49 3.43
CA LYS A 132 -2.58 31.06 4.83
C LYS A 132 -2.17 32.18 5.81
N GLY A 133 -1.28 33.07 5.36
CA GLY A 133 -0.95 34.30 6.07
C GLY A 133 -0.07 35.25 5.28
N CYS A 134 0.03 36.49 5.75
CA CYS A 134 0.77 37.55 5.09
C CYS A 134 1.43 38.48 6.11
N GLU A 135 2.68 38.86 5.86
CA GLU A 135 3.41 39.87 6.62
C GLU A 135 3.94 40.94 5.66
N VAL A 136 3.55 42.19 5.89
CA VAL A 136 4.04 43.37 5.17
C VAL A 136 4.82 44.25 6.14
N ILE A 137 6.07 44.55 5.81
CA ILE A 137 6.97 45.41 6.59
C ILE A 137 7.32 46.62 5.74
N VAL A 138 7.10 47.82 6.28
CA VAL A 138 7.53 49.08 5.67
C VAL A 138 8.52 49.75 6.61
N SER A 139 9.73 50.00 6.13
CA SER A 139 10.83 50.57 6.91
C SER A 139 11.40 51.80 6.24
N GLY A 140 11.64 52.87 7.02
CA GLY A 140 12.33 54.07 6.54
C GLY A 140 11.81 55.34 7.19
N LYS A 141 12.06 56.50 6.57
CA LYS A 141 11.55 57.80 7.05
C LYS A 141 10.08 57.95 6.66
N LEU A 142 9.18 57.72 7.61
CA LEU A 142 7.73 57.75 7.38
C LEU A 142 7.16 59.16 7.52
N ARG A 143 6.99 59.63 8.76
CA ARG A 143 6.46 60.98 9.07
C ARG A 143 7.51 61.88 9.74
N ALA A 144 8.49 61.29 10.41
CA ALA A 144 9.52 61.97 11.17
C ALA A 144 10.91 61.76 10.55
N GLN A 145 11.89 62.57 10.97
CA GLN A 145 13.27 62.47 10.49
C GLN A 145 13.95 61.15 10.86
N ARG A 146 13.55 60.53 11.99
CA ARG A 146 14.05 59.24 12.44
C ARG A 146 13.35 58.10 11.67
N ALA A 147 14.13 57.14 11.20
CA ALA A 147 13.60 55.95 10.55
C ALA A 147 12.77 55.10 11.52
N LYS A 148 11.67 54.53 11.02
CA LYS A 148 10.78 53.63 11.75
C LYS A 148 10.39 52.45 10.87
N ALA A 149 10.27 51.27 11.47
CA ALA A 149 9.72 50.08 10.82
C ALA A 149 8.30 49.82 11.34
N MET A 150 7.35 49.68 10.42
CA MET A 150 5.98 49.26 10.69
C MET A 150 5.78 47.86 10.12
N LYS A 151 5.24 46.96 10.95
CA LYS A 151 4.92 45.59 10.56
C LYS A 151 3.40 45.43 10.59
N PHE A 152 2.85 44.84 9.55
CA PHE A 152 1.44 44.49 9.39
C PHE A 152 1.40 42.98 9.16
N LYS A 153 0.70 42.25 10.02
CA LYS A 153 0.62 40.78 9.98
C LYS A 153 -0.85 40.37 10.00
N ASP A 154 -1.16 39.33 9.26
CA ASP A 154 -2.48 38.67 9.28
C ASP A 154 -2.33 37.19 8.91
N GLY A 155 -3.20 36.35 9.44
CA GLY A 155 -3.12 34.89 9.29
C GLY A 155 -1.94 34.23 10.01
N TYR A 156 -1.59 33.02 9.55
CA TYR A 156 -0.53 32.19 10.12
C TYR A 156 0.80 32.39 9.36
N MET A 157 1.92 32.49 10.08
CA MET A 157 3.23 32.78 9.50
C MET A 157 4.34 32.01 10.22
N ILE A 158 5.05 31.17 9.49
CA ILE A 158 6.25 30.47 9.98
C ILE A 158 7.48 31.38 9.84
N SER A 159 8.48 31.21 10.72
CA SER A 159 9.67 32.10 10.77
C SER A 159 11.01 31.37 10.69
N SER A 160 11.03 30.05 10.93
CA SER A 160 12.26 29.25 11.02
C SER A 160 12.08 27.86 10.41
N GLY A 161 13.18 27.23 10.02
CA GLY A 161 13.23 25.87 9.48
C GLY A 161 13.14 25.82 7.95
N GLN A 162 13.33 24.62 7.41
CA GLN A 162 13.23 24.35 5.97
C GLN A 162 11.85 24.73 5.36
N PRO A 163 10.71 24.53 6.06
CA PRO A 163 9.40 24.91 5.50
C PRO A 163 9.28 26.39 5.12
N VAL A 164 10.09 27.29 5.70
CA VAL A 164 10.12 28.70 5.28
C VAL A 164 10.49 28.85 3.82
N ASN A 165 11.47 28.09 3.34
CA ASN A 165 11.95 28.20 1.96
C ASN A 165 10.92 27.63 0.95
N GLU A 166 10.05 26.73 1.40
CA GLU A 166 9.05 26.05 0.56
C GLU A 166 7.69 26.75 0.57
N TYR A 167 7.25 27.24 1.74
CA TYR A 167 5.92 27.83 1.94
C TYR A 167 5.89 29.35 1.83
N ILE A 168 7.01 30.04 2.07
CA ILE A 168 7.02 31.50 2.10
C ILE A 168 7.61 32.04 0.81
N ASP A 169 6.77 32.73 0.04
CA ASP A 169 7.24 33.64 -1.01
C ASP A 169 7.52 35.01 -0.39
N SER A 170 8.68 35.60 -0.71
CA SER A 170 9.07 36.89 -0.14
C SER A 170 9.73 37.80 -1.16
N ALA A 171 9.39 39.09 -1.08
CA ALA A 171 9.92 40.11 -1.98
C ALA A 171 10.24 41.40 -1.23
N VAL A 172 11.32 42.06 -1.64
CA VAL A 172 11.74 43.36 -1.13
C VAL A 172 11.77 44.37 -2.27
N ARG A 173 11.23 45.57 -2.03
CA ARG A 173 11.25 46.67 -2.99
C ARG A 173 11.58 47.99 -2.33
N HIS A 174 12.21 48.87 -3.10
CA HIS A 174 12.56 50.22 -2.69
C HIS A 174 11.60 51.23 -3.31
N VAL A 175 11.11 52.15 -2.49
CA VAL A 175 10.24 53.25 -2.92
C VAL A 175 11.00 54.55 -2.77
N LEU A 176 11.24 55.23 -3.88
CA LEU A 176 11.89 56.53 -3.92
C LEU A 176 10.83 57.61 -3.67
N LEU A 177 10.87 58.26 -2.51
CA LEU A 177 10.04 59.41 -2.18
C LEU A 177 10.91 60.66 -2.08
N ARG A 178 10.29 61.85 -2.11
CA ARG A 178 11.01 63.13 -1.97
C ARG A 178 11.83 63.24 -0.67
N GLN A 179 11.39 62.60 0.42
CA GLN A 179 12.07 62.61 1.72
C GLN A 179 13.23 61.61 1.83
N GLY A 180 13.37 60.70 0.86
CA GLY A 180 14.34 59.60 0.88
C GLY A 180 13.72 58.27 0.43
N VAL A 181 14.39 57.16 0.75
CA VAL A 181 13.97 55.82 0.33
C VAL A 181 13.22 55.10 1.45
N LEU A 182 12.07 54.52 1.12
CA LEU A 182 11.39 53.53 1.95
C LEU A 182 11.69 52.12 1.44
N GLY A 183 11.88 51.18 2.35
CA GLY A 183 11.93 49.75 2.07
C GLY A 183 10.59 49.08 2.34
N ILE A 184 10.11 48.29 1.40
CA ILE A 184 8.97 47.40 1.53
C ILE A 184 9.51 45.97 1.55
N LYS A 185 9.00 45.15 2.47
CA LYS A 185 9.17 43.69 2.45
C LYS A 185 7.80 43.04 2.59
N VAL A 186 7.44 42.17 1.65
CA VAL A 186 6.22 41.37 1.68
C VAL A 186 6.62 39.92 1.83
N LYS A 187 5.99 39.21 2.77
CA LYS A 187 6.08 37.75 2.94
C LYS A 187 4.68 37.18 2.85
N ILE A 188 4.48 36.19 2.00
CA ILE A 188 3.22 35.51 1.81
C ILE A 188 3.44 34.04 2.14
N MET A 189 2.70 33.53 3.11
CA MET A 189 2.66 32.11 3.41
C MET A 189 1.59 31.47 2.52
N LEU A 190 2.06 30.64 1.59
CA LEU A 190 1.21 29.86 0.71
C LEU A 190 0.49 28.77 1.50
N ASP A 191 -0.67 28.35 1.02
CA ASP A 191 -1.37 27.19 1.58
C ASP A 191 -0.81 25.88 0.99
N TRP A 192 -0.99 24.78 1.70
CA TRP A 192 -0.59 23.45 1.22
C TRP A 192 -1.55 22.98 0.12
N ASP A 193 -1.00 22.67 -1.07
CA ASP A 193 -1.79 22.18 -2.21
C ASP A 193 -1.24 20.83 -2.68
N PRO A 194 -1.96 19.71 -2.49
CA PRO A 194 -1.49 18.40 -2.95
C PRO A 194 -1.36 18.31 -4.47
N LYS A 195 -2.00 19.21 -5.24
CA LYS A 195 -1.88 19.27 -6.69
C LYS A 195 -0.66 20.08 -7.16
N GLY A 196 -0.01 20.83 -6.27
CA GLY A 196 1.18 21.62 -6.58
C GLY A 196 0.97 22.78 -7.55
N LYS A 197 -0.27 23.27 -7.74
CA LYS A 197 -0.55 24.36 -8.68
C LYS A 197 -0.34 25.74 -8.06
N VAL A 198 -0.69 25.86 -6.78
CA VAL A 198 -0.80 27.14 -6.08
C VAL A 198 0.21 27.26 -4.94
N GLY A 199 0.56 26.14 -4.31
CA GLY A 199 1.48 26.07 -3.18
C GLY A 199 2.32 24.80 -3.20
N PRO A 200 3.13 24.58 -2.16
CA PRO A 200 3.98 23.40 -2.04
C PRO A 200 3.17 22.11 -1.94
N ILE A 201 3.71 21.05 -2.53
CA ILE A 201 3.13 19.69 -2.54
C ILE A 201 3.33 19.01 -1.17
N THR A 202 4.48 19.28 -0.55
CA THR A 202 4.88 18.72 0.74
C THR A 202 4.07 19.36 1.86
N PRO A 203 3.32 18.60 2.69
CA PRO A 203 2.64 19.16 3.85
C PRO A 203 3.64 19.66 4.90
N LEU A 204 3.17 20.50 5.82
CA LEU A 204 4.00 20.92 6.96
C LEU A 204 4.41 19.69 7.78
N PRO A 205 5.66 19.63 8.28
CA PRO A 205 6.17 18.47 9.00
C PRO A 205 5.39 18.18 10.30
N ASP A 206 4.79 19.21 10.90
CA ASP A 206 4.01 19.11 12.13
C ASP A 206 2.54 18.71 11.87
N LEU A 207 2.10 18.71 10.61
CA LEU A 207 0.72 18.41 10.24
C LEU A 207 0.50 16.89 10.18
N VAL A 208 -0.07 16.34 11.25
CA VAL A 208 -0.49 14.93 11.32
C VAL A 208 -1.99 14.85 11.03
N THR A 209 -2.37 14.24 9.91
CA THR A 209 -3.77 13.95 9.58
C THR A 209 -4.19 12.60 10.13
N ILE A 210 -4.92 12.60 11.24
CA ILE A 210 -5.53 11.40 11.79
C ILE A 210 -6.83 11.16 11.00
N HIS A 211 -6.82 10.16 10.13
CA HIS A 211 -8.03 9.71 9.47
C HIS A 211 -8.91 8.99 10.48
N SER A 212 -10.21 9.31 10.48
CA SER A 212 -11.17 8.50 11.20
C SER A 212 -11.09 7.06 10.68
N PRO A 213 -11.33 6.06 11.54
CA PRO A 213 -11.54 4.71 11.05
C PRO A 213 -12.60 4.77 9.94
N LYS A 214 -12.36 4.05 8.85
CA LYS A 214 -13.41 3.86 7.87
C LYS A 214 -14.59 3.28 8.64
N GLU A 215 -15.78 3.83 8.41
CA GLU A 215 -16.98 3.08 8.74
C GLU A 215 -16.79 1.75 8.02
N GLU A 216 -16.58 0.69 8.80
CA GLU A 216 -16.80 -0.63 8.27
C GLU A 216 -18.21 -0.54 7.75
N GLU A 217 -18.40 -0.70 6.44
CA GLU A 217 -19.70 -1.14 5.98
C GLU A 217 -19.94 -2.36 6.87
N GLU A 218 -20.85 -2.21 7.84
CA GLU A 218 -21.65 -3.32 8.27
C GLU A 218 -22.22 -3.83 6.94
N TYR A 219 -21.47 -4.73 6.30
CA TYR A 219 -22.05 -5.98 5.95
C TYR A 219 -22.76 -6.38 7.24
N ASN A 220 -24.01 -5.94 7.33
CA ASN A 220 -25.08 -6.87 7.38
C ASN A 220 -24.66 -8.04 6.46
N PHE A 221 -23.80 -8.92 6.96
CA PHE A 221 -24.36 -10.18 7.34
C PHE A 221 -25.66 -9.82 8.09
N THR A 222 -26.74 -9.59 7.31
CA THR A 222 -27.83 -10.50 7.47
C THR A 222 -27.10 -11.82 7.58
N PRO A 223 -27.08 -12.49 8.75
CA PRO A 223 -26.90 -13.93 8.67
C PRO A 223 -27.81 -14.23 7.53
N ALA A 224 -27.27 -14.65 6.36
CA ALA A 224 -28.11 -15.05 5.24
C ALA A 224 -29.14 -15.84 5.99
N LEU A 225 -30.39 -15.32 6.05
CA LEU A 225 -31.40 -16.02 6.80
C LEU A 225 -31.20 -17.37 6.15
N ALA A 226 -30.75 -18.34 6.93
CA ALA A 226 -31.09 -19.69 6.61
C ALA A 226 -32.60 -19.48 6.61
N ALA A 227 -33.13 -19.22 5.40
CA ALA A 227 -34.50 -19.45 5.08
C ALA A 227 -34.66 -20.79 5.75
N ILE A 228 -35.50 -20.80 6.78
CA ILE A 228 -35.72 -22.01 7.55
C ILE A 228 -36.31 -22.94 6.48
N ASP A 229 -35.42 -23.66 5.82
CA ASP A 229 -35.75 -24.55 4.72
C ASP A 229 -36.65 -25.58 5.38
N GLU A 230 -37.67 -26.05 4.66
CA GLU A 230 -38.60 -27.04 5.21
C GLU A 230 -37.87 -28.31 5.71
N CYS A 231 -36.66 -28.57 5.21
CA CYS A 231 -35.73 -29.61 5.67
C CYS A 231 -34.99 -29.32 7.00
N HIS A 232 -35.23 -28.18 7.66
CA HIS A 232 -34.68 -27.87 8.98
C HIS A 232 -35.52 -28.47 10.11
N VAL A 233 -36.80 -28.78 9.85
CA VAL A 233 -37.66 -29.47 10.81
C VAL A 233 -37.22 -30.94 10.88
N TYR A 234 -37.00 -31.44 12.11
CA TYR A 234 -36.53 -32.80 12.31
C TYR A 234 -37.53 -33.81 11.71
N GLY A 235 -37.04 -34.68 10.84
CA GLY A 235 -37.83 -35.79 10.30
C GLY A 235 -38.87 -35.41 9.23
N THR A 236 -38.70 -34.30 8.50
CA THR A 236 -39.62 -33.86 7.43
C THR A 236 -39.99 -34.97 6.43
N CYS A 237 -39.03 -35.82 6.02
CA CYS A 237 -39.25 -36.93 5.07
C CYS A 237 -39.46 -38.30 5.73
N ASN A 238 -39.50 -38.35 7.06
CA ASN A 238 -39.62 -39.54 7.90
C ASN A 238 -38.69 -40.71 7.50
N ALA A 239 -39.00 -41.94 7.93
CA ALA A 239 -38.14 -43.11 7.77
C ALA A 239 -37.71 -43.36 6.32
N PHE A 240 -36.41 -43.54 6.11
CA PHE A 240 -35.75 -43.85 4.83
C PHE A 240 -36.03 -42.85 3.69
N GLY A 241 -36.44 -41.61 4.01
CA GLY A 241 -36.55 -40.49 3.09
C GLY A 241 -35.39 -39.51 3.25
N SER A 242 -34.88 -38.96 2.13
CA SER A 242 -33.90 -37.88 2.11
C SER A 242 -34.53 -36.54 1.75
N CYS A 243 -34.16 -35.49 2.48
CA CYS A 243 -34.62 -34.12 2.27
C CYS A 243 -33.58 -33.30 1.50
N ASP A 244 -33.97 -32.69 0.40
CA ASP A 244 -33.17 -31.74 -0.36
C ASP A 244 -34.01 -30.51 -0.73
N SER A 245 -33.67 -29.35 -0.14
CA SER A 245 -34.41 -28.10 -0.34
C SER A 245 -34.29 -27.53 -1.76
N LEU A 246 -33.32 -28.01 -2.56
CA LEU A 246 -33.18 -27.61 -3.96
C LEU A 246 -34.00 -28.49 -4.92
N SER A 247 -34.53 -29.62 -4.44
CA SER A 247 -35.28 -30.57 -5.25
C SER A 247 -36.80 -30.37 -5.17
N SER A 248 -37.52 -30.71 -6.23
CA SER A 248 -39.00 -30.75 -6.25
C SER A 248 -39.48 -32.11 -6.75
N PRO A 249 -40.10 -32.96 -5.91
CA PRO A 249 -40.46 -32.75 -4.51
C PRO A 249 -39.26 -32.75 -3.55
N ILE A 250 -39.37 -32.01 -2.43
CA ILE A 250 -38.29 -31.81 -1.43
C ILE A 250 -37.87 -33.13 -0.76
N CYS A 251 -38.81 -34.08 -0.62
CA CYS A 251 -38.56 -35.41 -0.08
C CYS A 251 -38.54 -36.47 -1.17
N SER A 252 -37.52 -37.31 -1.13
CA SER A 252 -37.36 -38.49 -1.99
C SER A 252 -37.02 -39.73 -1.17
N CYS A 253 -37.55 -40.90 -1.55
CA CYS A 253 -37.13 -42.15 -0.92
C CYS A 253 -35.72 -42.52 -1.35
N LEU A 254 -34.93 -43.07 -0.43
CA LEU A 254 -33.61 -43.60 -0.74
C LEU A 254 -33.71 -44.71 -1.78
N ARG A 255 -32.66 -44.87 -2.60
CA ARG A 255 -32.61 -45.92 -3.62
C ARG A 255 -32.79 -47.30 -2.96
N GLY A 256 -33.68 -48.14 -3.52
CA GLY A 256 -34.07 -49.44 -2.95
C GLY A 256 -35.25 -49.38 -1.98
N PHE A 257 -35.81 -48.19 -1.73
CA PHE A 257 -37.00 -47.96 -0.92
C PHE A 257 -38.14 -47.36 -1.77
N GLU A 258 -39.37 -47.51 -1.30
CA GLU A 258 -40.58 -46.93 -1.90
C GLU A 258 -41.51 -46.35 -0.84
N PRO A 259 -42.36 -45.38 -1.19
CA PRO A 259 -43.30 -44.80 -0.24
C PRO A 259 -44.24 -45.88 0.32
N LYS A 260 -44.44 -45.88 1.64
CA LYS A 260 -45.36 -46.83 2.29
C LYS A 260 -46.80 -46.66 1.80
N ILE A 261 -47.20 -45.41 1.57
CA ILE A 261 -48.50 -45.03 1.01
C ILE A 261 -48.25 -44.02 -0.11
N ILE A 262 -48.41 -44.47 -1.36
CA ILE A 262 -48.04 -43.66 -2.54
C ILE A 262 -48.96 -42.44 -2.76
N GLU A 263 -50.22 -42.54 -2.34
CA GLU A 263 -51.21 -41.47 -2.48
C GLU A 263 -50.90 -40.25 -1.59
N GLU A 264 -50.41 -40.48 -0.37
CA GLU A 264 -49.98 -39.42 0.54
C GLU A 264 -48.72 -38.74 0.02
N TRP A 265 -47.76 -39.54 -0.47
CA TRP A 265 -46.50 -39.06 -1.00
C TRP A 265 -46.68 -38.10 -2.18
N ASN A 266 -47.60 -38.44 -3.10
CA ASN A 266 -47.93 -37.61 -4.25
C ASN A 266 -48.68 -36.31 -3.88
N ARG A 267 -49.32 -36.27 -2.71
CA ARG A 267 -49.99 -35.08 -2.17
C ARG A 267 -49.09 -34.20 -1.31
N GLY A 268 -47.81 -34.56 -1.17
CA GLY A 268 -46.85 -33.83 -0.33
C GLY A 268 -46.95 -34.15 1.17
N ASN A 269 -47.57 -35.27 1.55
CA ASN A 269 -47.56 -35.75 2.92
C ASN A 269 -46.59 -36.95 3.04
N TRP A 270 -45.45 -36.75 3.71
CA TRP A 270 -44.38 -37.75 3.86
C TRP A 270 -44.39 -38.45 5.21
N THR A 271 -45.44 -38.26 6.02
CA THR A 271 -45.52 -38.79 7.39
C THR A 271 -45.50 -40.32 7.46
N SER A 272 -45.93 -41.03 6.42
CA SER A 272 -45.88 -42.51 6.38
C SER A 272 -44.49 -43.09 6.03
N GLY A 273 -43.55 -42.25 5.57
CA GLY A 273 -42.17 -42.63 5.25
C GLY A 273 -42.04 -43.63 4.09
N CYS A 274 -40.84 -44.16 3.93
CA CYS A 274 -40.51 -45.16 2.93
C CYS A 274 -40.27 -46.54 3.57
N VAL A 275 -40.52 -47.59 2.80
CA VAL A 275 -40.28 -49.00 3.15
C VAL A 275 -39.37 -49.64 2.09
N ARG A 276 -38.64 -50.68 2.47
CA ARG A 276 -37.76 -51.39 1.52
C ARG A 276 -38.58 -52.07 0.43
N ARG A 277 -38.13 -51.96 -0.83
CA ARG A 277 -38.74 -52.66 -1.97
C ARG A 277 -38.40 -54.15 -1.96
N THR A 278 -37.13 -54.46 -1.71
CA THR A 278 -36.60 -55.81 -1.74
C THR A 278 -36.07 -56.19 -0.35
N PRO A 279 -36.48 -57.34 0.21
CA PRO A 279 -35.96 -57.80 1.50
C PRO A 279 -34.48 -58.21 1.36
N LEU A 280 -33.75 -58.03 2.45
CA LEU A 280 -32.33 -58.39 2.53
C LEU A 280 -32.14 -59.91 2.40
N GLN A 281 -30.94 -60.34 2.05
CA GLN A 281 -30.63 -61.77 1.91
C GLN A 281 -30.96 -62.57 3.18
N CYS A 282 -30.67 -62.03 4.37
CA CYS A 282 -30.91 -62.71 5.65
C CYS A 282 -32.39 -62.79 6.06
N GLU A 283 -33.27 -62.01 5.44
CA GLU A 283 -34.73 -62.05 5.68
C GLU A 283 -35.43 -63.08 4.77
N ARG A 284 -34.77 -63.54 3.70
CA ARG A 284 -35.28 -64.57 2.79
C ARG A 284 -34.99 -65.95 3.37
N MET A 285 -35.92 -66.52 4.13
CA MET A 285 -35.72 -67.86 4.68
C MET A 285 -35.59 -68.95 3.60
N ASN A 286 -34.38 -69.50 3.50
CA ASN A 286 -33.99 -70.92 3.43
C ASN A 286 -34.94 -71.95 2.77
N ASN A 287 -35.42 -71.74 1.56
CA ASN A 287 -35.96 -72.83 0.72
C ASN A 287 -35.65 -72.62 -0.78
N SER A 288 -34.40 -72.27 -1.08
CA SER A 288 -33.88 -72.27 -2.45
C SER A 288 -32.39 -72.49 -2.40
N ILE A 289 -31.93 -73.59 -3.02
CA ILE A 289 -30.51 -73.95 -3.23
C ILE A 289 -29.94 -73.02 -4.32
N GLU A 290 -29.93 -71.73 -4.04
CA GLU A 290 -29.21 -70.74 -4.82
C GLU A 290 -28.46 -69.86 -3.82
N GLU A 291 -27.13 -69.84 -3.88
CA GLU A 291 -26.31 -68.86 -3.18
C GLU A 291 -26.72 -67.46 -3.69
N GLY A 292 -27.68 -66.85 -3.00
CA GLY A 292 -28.03 -65.47 -3.21
C GLY A 292 -26.77 -64.62 -3.05
N LYS A 293 -26.49 -63.76 -4.04
CA LYS A 293 -25.38 -62.82 -3.96
C LYS A 293 -25.51 -61.96 -2.70
N ALA A 294 -24.40 -61.79 -1.98
CA ALA A 294 -24.30 -60.96 -0.77
C ALA A 294 -24.92 -59.58 -0.95
N ASP A 295 -25.62 -59.08 0.07
CA ASP A 295 -26.13 -57.71 0.11
C ASP A 295 -24.99 -56.70 -0.12
N GLY A 296 -25.31 -55.60 -0.80
CA GLY A 296 -24.37 -54.52 -1.10
C GLY A 296 -24.60 -53.30 -0.23
N PHE A 297 -23.67 -52.33 -0.29
CA PHE A 297 -23.85 -51.02 0.33
C PHE A 297 -23.83 -49.92 -0.72
N LEU A 298 -24.80 -49.02 -0.64
CA LEU A 298 -24.84 -47.79 -1.41
C LEU A 298 -24.21 -46.66 -0.61
N LYS A 299 -23.16 -46.04 -1.17
CA LYS A 299 -22.54 -44.85 -0.59
C LYS A 299 -23.42 -43.64 -0.90
N LEU A 300 -23.82 -42.90 0.12
CA LEU A 300 -24.41 -41.58 0.00
C LEU A 300 -23.42 -40.54 0.53
N GLU A 301 -23.10 -39.56 -0.30
CA GLU A 301 -22.12 -38.53 0.01
C GLU A 301 -22.80 -37.23 0.42
N MET A 302 -22.12 -36.49 1.30
CA MET A 302 -22.55 -35.15 1.72
C MET A 302 -23.94 -35.13 2.37
N ILE A 303 -24.20 -36.08 3.27
CA ILE A 303 -25.48 -36.20 3.98
C ILE A 303 -25.33 -35.89 5.48
N LYS A 304 -26.40 -35.39 6.10
CA LYS A 304 -26.57 -35.34 7.55
C LYS A 304 -26.79 -36.75 8.11
N LEU A 305 -25.92 -37.21 9.01
CA LEU A 305 -26.05 -38.54 9.61
C LEU A 305 -27.30 -38.63 10.51
N PRO A 306 -28.03 -39.76 10.49
CA PRO A 306 -29.18 -40.01 11.38
C PRO A 306 -28.77 -40.15 12.85
N ASP A 307 -29.71 -39.85 13.74
CA ASP A 307 -29.53 -40.01 15.19
C ASP A 307 -29.48 -41.49 15.62
N PHE A 308 -29.02 -41.74 16.84
CA PHE A 308 -28.96 -43.07 17.48
C PHE A 308 -28.05 -44.09 16.78
N ALA A 309 -26.86 -43.65 16.35
CA ALA A 309 -25.82 -44.55 15.88
C ALA A 309 -25.18 -45.32 17.05
N GLU A 310 -25.03 -46.64 16.89
CA GLU A 310 -24.23 -47.48 17.77
C GLU A 310 -22.76 -47.37 17.35
N CYS A 311 -21.87 -47.00 18.28
CA CYS A 311 -20.45 -46.80 17.99
C CYS A 311 -19.64 -48.03 18.36
N SER A 312 -18.76 -48.49 17.47
CA SER A 312 -17.76 -49.52 17.72
C SER A 312 -16.35 -49.03 17.35
N ASN A 313 -15.35 -49.44 18.14
CA ASN A 313 -13.94 -49.13 17.87
C ASN A 313 -13.34 -50.15 16.88
N VAL A 314 -13.85 -50.12 15.66
CA VAL A 314 -13.47 -51.06 14.59
C VAL A 314 -12.97 -50.28 13.37
N ASN A 315 -11.97 -50.83 12.67
CA ASN A 315 -11.41 -50.21 11.46
C ASN A 315 -12.46 -50.11 10.33
N LYS A 316 -12.27 -49.17 9.40
CA LYS A 316 -13.21 -48.87 8.32
C LYS A 316 -13.69 -50.10 7.52
N GLU A 317 -12.79 -51.02 7.20
CA GLU A 317 -13.12 -52.23 6.42
C GLU A 317 -13.86 -53.29 7.24
N ASP A 318 -13.52 -53.39 8.52
CA ASP A 318 -14.13 -54.35 9.44
C ASP A 318 -15.52 -53.85 9.90
N CYS A 319 -15.75 -52.54 9.93
CA CYS A 319 -17.06 -51.91 10.14
C CYS A 319 -18.10 -52.40 9.12
N ARG A 320 -17.68 -52.51 7.84
CA ARG A 320 -18.52 -53.06 6.78
C ARG A 320 -18.87 -54.53 7.03
N LYS A 321 -17.89 -55.35 7.44
CA LYS A 321 -18.10 -56.78 7.71
C LYS A 321 -19.03 -56.99 8.91
N GLN A 322 -18.79 -56.25 10.00
CA GLN A 322 -19.61 -56.28 11.20
C GLN A 322 -21.09 -55.97 10.91
N CYS A 323 -21.35 -54.99 10.03
CA CYS A 323 -22.71 -54.68 9.60
C CYS A 323 -23.33 -55.75 8.68
N LEU A 324 -22.53 -56.49 7.89
CA LEU A 324 -23.05 -57.60 7.08
C LEU A 324 -23.43 -58.82 7.94
N GLU A 325 -22.63 -59.12 8.96
CA GLU A 325 -22.85 -60.22 9.90
C GLU A 325 -24.11 -60.01 10.75
N ASN A 326 -24.46 -58.75 11.06
CA ASN A 326 -25.68 -58.42 11.78
C ASN A 326 -26.84 -58.08 10.81
N CYS A 327 -27.83 -58.98 10.70
CA CYS A 327 -28.99 -58.77 9.84
C CYS A 327 -29.82 -57.53 10.22
N SER A 328 -29.77 -57.12 11.50
CA SER A 328 -30.44 -55.90 11.97
C SER A 328 -29.73 -54.62 11.52
N CYS A 329 -28.50 -54.68 11.02
CA CYS A 329 -27.77 -53.49 10.58
C CYS A 329 -28.27 -52.97 9.23
N VAL A 330 -28.75 -51.73 9.23
CA VAL A 330 -29.34 -51.06 8.07
C VAL A 330 -28.34 -50.17 7.33
N ALA A 331 -27.46 -49.51 8.07
CA ALA A 331 -26.41 -48.67 7.51
C ALA A 331 -25.20 -48.61 8.43
N TYR A 332 -24.06 -48.24 7.87
CA TYR A 332 -22.88 -47.88 8.64
C TYR A 332 -22.22 -46.61 8.11
N GLY A 333 -21.40 -45.98 8.94
CA GLY A 333 -20.62 -44.79 8.65
C GLY A 333 -19.28 -44.89 9.35
N TYR A 334 -18.29 -44.17 8.84
CA TYR A 334 -16.96 -44.15 9.47
C TYR A 334 -16.46 -42.72 9.53
N TYR A 335 -16.15 -42.26 10.74
CA TYR A 335 -15.63 -40.92 10.97
C TYR A 335 -14.25 -40.98 11.64
N THR A 336 -13.28 -40.29 11.05
CA THR A 336 -11.91 -40.21 11.57
C THR A 336 -11.91 -39.52 12.94
N GLY A 337 -11.70 -40.30 14.01
CA GLY A 337 -11.68 -39.83 15.40
C GLY A 337 -12.82 -40.36 16.28
N ILE A 338 -13.95 -40.76 15.69
CA ILE A 338 -15.09 -41.37 16.44
C ILE A 338 -15.12 -42.89 16.24
N GLY A 339 -14.75 -43.39 15.06
CA GLY A 339 -14.75 -44.82 14.76
C GLY A 339 -15.89 -45.26 13.85
N CYS A 340 -16.29 -46.53 13.97
CA CYS A 340 -17.38 -47.13 13.20
C CYS A 340 -18.73 -46.79 13.84
N LEU A 341 -19.66 -46.27 13.04
CA LEU A 341 -21.04 -45.99 13.43
C LEU A 341 -21.96 -46.95 12.67
N SER A 342 -22.85 -47.66 13.36
CA SER A 342 -23.84 -48.55 12.75
C SER A 342 -25.25 -48.24 13.22
N TRP A 343 -26.22 -48.33 12.32
CA TRP A 343 -27.64 -48.10 12.62
C TRP A 343 -28.43 -49.40 12.49
N SER A 344 -29.14 -49.76 13.56
CA SER A 344 -30.01 -50.95 13.63
C SER A 344 -31.49 -50.63 13.40
N GLY A 345 -31.89 -49.35 13.50
CA GLY A 345 -33.27 -48.88 13.34
C GLY A 345 -33.55 -48.13 12.03
N ASN A 346 -34.74 -47.52 11.96
CA ASN A 346 -35.14 -46.68 10.84
C ASN A 346 -34.27 -45.42 10.76
N LEU A 347 -33.76 -45.11 9.57
CA LEU A 347 -32.99 -43.88 9.34
C LEU A 347 -33.96 -42.72 9.15
N ILE A 348 -33.87 -41.71 10.03
CA ILE A 348 -34.71 -40.51 9.99
C ILE A 348 -33.79 -39.29 9.96
N ASP A 349 -34.28 -38.18 9.42
CA ASP A 349 -33.58 -36.89 9.39
C ASP A 349 -32.35 -36.83 8.45
N LEU A 350 -32.38 -37.65 7.41
CA LEU A 350 -31.39 -37.61 6.33
C LEU A 350 -31.60 -36.35 5.48
N ARG A 351 -30.57 -35.51 5.39
CA ARG A 351 -30.57 -34.28 4.60
C ARG A 351 -29.34 -34.20 3.70
N HIS A 352 -29.51 -33.74 2.47
CA HIS A 352 -28.38 -33.46 1.59
C HIS A 352 -27.81 -32.06 1.86
N PHE A 353 -26.48 -31.95 1.99
CA PHE A 353 -25.79 -30.68 2.15
C PHE A 353 -24.95 -30.35 0.91
N PRO A 354 -25.05 -29.12 0.37
CA PRO A 354 -24.23 -28.71 -0.77
C PRO A 354 -22.73 -28.60 -0.41
N VAL A 355 -22.41 -28.36 0.87
CA VAL A 355 -21.04 -28.30 1.40
C VAL A 355 -21.04 -28.80 2.85
N GLY A 356 -20.10 -29.69 3.22
CA GLY A 356 -19.84 -30.06 4.63
C GLY A 356 -20.64 -31.23 5.21
N GLY A 357 -21.26 -32.09 4.39
CA GLY A 357 -21.91 -33.32 4.86
C GLY A 357 -20.95 -34.49 5.08
N SER A 358 -21.43 -35.57 5.69
CA SER A 358 -20.69 -36.82 5.94
C SER A 358 -21.18 -37.96 5.06
N ASP A 359 -20.34 -38.99 4.88
CA ASP A 359 -20.67 -40.15 4.05
C ASP A 359 -21.32 -41.26 4.89
N ILE A 360 -22.45 -41.81 4.41
CA ILE A 360 -23.15 -42.95 5.01
C ILE A 360 -23.33 -44.07 3.98
N TYR A 361 -23.21 -45.32 4.41
CA TYR A 361 -23.32 -46.51 3.58
C TYR A 361 -24.58 -47.30 3.94
N ILE A 362 -25.57 -47.32 3.06
CA ILE A 362 -26.86 -47.98 3.29
C ILE A 362 -26.86 -49.38 2.69
N ARG A 363 -27.28 -50.37 3.48
CA ARG A 363 -27.38 -51.78 3.06
C ARG A 363 -28.59 -51.97 2.14
N LEU A 364 -28.35 -52.49 0.94
CA LEU A 364 -29.35 -52.80 -0.07
C LEU A 364 -29.21 -54.23 -0.59
N ALA A 365 -30.33 -54.84 -0.98
CA ALA A 365 -30.30 -56.15 -1.63
C ALA A 365 -29.54 -56.07 -2.96
N ASN A 366 -28.78 -57.11 -3.30
CA ASN A 366 -27.93 -57.12 -4.50
C ASN A 366 -28.71 -56.92 -5.82
N LEU A 367 -30.02 -57.21 -5.83
CA LEU A 367 -30.89 -57.01 -7.00
C LEU A 367 -31.09 -55.53 -7.39
N GLU A 368 -30.79 -54.58 -6.50
CA GLU A 368 -30.96 -53.13 -6.72
C GLU A 368 -29.79 -52.47 -7.50
N PHE A 369 -28.70 -53.22 -7.73
CA PHE A 369 -27.52 -52.77 -8.48
C PHE A 369 -27.59 -53.21 -9.95
N LYS A 370 -28.45 -52.58 -10.77
CA LYS A 370 -28.37 -52.69 -12.25
C LYS A 370 -27.47 -51.59 -12.83
N GLU A 371 -26.52 -51.95 -13.69
CA GLU A 371 -25.61 -51.04 -14.40
C GLU A 371 -26.34 -50.26 -15.51
N GLU A 372 -26.38 -48.93 -15.40
CA GLU A 372 -26.73 -48.04 -16.51
C GLU A 372 -25.47 -47.69 -17.32
N ARG A 373 -25.42 -48.14 -18.60
CA ARG A 373 -24.37 -47.75 -19.55
C ARG A 373 -24.64 -46.32 -20.06
N ASN A 374 -23.80 -45.36 -19.65
CA ASN A 374 -23.98 -43.93 -19.91
C ASN A 374 -23.56 -43.49 -21.33
N LEU A 375 -24.55 -43.09 -22.15
CA LEU A 375 -24.40 -42.49 -23.49
C LEU A 375 -23.89 -41.03 -23.48
N LYS A 376 -23.73 -40.41 -22.30
CA LYS A 376 -23.39 -38.98 -22.13
C LYS A 376 -21.89 -38.65 -22.35
N VAL A 377 -20.99 -39.63 -22.26
CA VAL A 377 -19.53 -39.41 -22.40
C VAL A 377 -19.11 -39.19 -23.86
N SER A 378 -19.90 -39.69 -24.83
CA SER A 378 -19.55 -39.55 -26.25
C SER A 378 -19.80 -38.15 -26.83
N ILE A 379 -20.64 -37.32 -26.18
CA ILE A 379 -21.04 -36.00 -26.72
C ILE A 379 -20.11 -34.89 -26.21
N THR A 380 -19.52 -35.03 -25.02
CA THR A 380 -18.60 -34.03 -24.46
C THR A 380 -17.20 -34.05 -25.11
N ILE A 381 -16.76 -35.22 -25.58
CA ILE A 381 -15.45 -35.39 -26.22
C ILE A 381 -15.44 -34.81 -27.65
N THR A 382 -16.56 -34.86 -28.38
CA THR A 382 -16.64 -34.34 -29.76
C THR A 382 -16.71 -32.81 -29.81
N VAL A 383 -17.38 -32.18 -28.83
CA VAL A 383 -17.51 -30.72 -28.76
C VAL A 383 -16.20 -30.04 -28.34
N THR A 384 -15.45 -30.65 -27.43
CA THR A 384 -14.19 -30.08 -26.94
C THR A 384 -13.10 -30.07 -28.02
N ILE A 385 -12.99 -31.13 -28.83
CA ILE A 385 -12.02 -31.20 -29.94
C ILE A 385 -12.34 -30.17 -31.04
N GLY A 386 -13.63 -29.92 -31.32
CA GLY A 386 -14.06 -28.91 -32.30
C GLY A 386 -13.66 -27.48 -31.92
N VAL A 387 -13.76 -27.12 -30.64
CA VAL A 387 -13.43 -25.77 -30.16
C VAL A 387 -11.92 -25.48 -30.25
N PHE A 388 -11.06 -26.46 -29.95
CA PHE A 388 -9.60 -26.30 -30.05
C PHE A 388 -9.12 -26.16 -31.51
N ALA A 389 -9.77 -26.81 -32.48
CA ALA A 389 -9.42 -26.67 -33.90
C ALA A 389 -9.78 -25.28 -34.46
N ILE A 390 -10.88 -24.69 -34.01
CA ILE A 390 -11.32 -23.35 -34.45
C ILE A 390 -10.46 -22.25 -33.81
N ALA A 391 -10.08 -22.41 -32.54
CA ALA A 391 -9.22 -21.44 -31.85
C ALA A 391 -7.79 -21.40 -32.42
N SER A 392 -7.23 -22.56 -32.78
CA SER A 392 -5.89 -22.64 -33.36
C SER A 392 -5.82 -22.01 -34.75
N THR A 393 -6.80 -22.25 -35.61
CA THR A 393 -6.85 -21.65 -36.96
C THR A 393 -7.05 -20.13 -36.92
N ALA A 394 -7.88 -19.61 -36.00
CA ALA A 394 -8.04 -18.17 -35.77
C ALA A 394 -6.73 -17.51 -35.26
N PHE A 395 -5.99 -18.18 -34.37
CA PHE A 395 -4.73 -17.68 -33.83
C PHE A 395 -3.63 -17.55 -34.90
N PHE A 396 -3.53 -18.54 -35.81
CA PHE A 396 -2.59 -18.46 -36.94
C PHE A 396 -2.96 -17.36 -37.94
N PHE A 397 -4.26 -17.16 -38.22
CA PHE A 397 -4.74 -16.06 -39.06
C PHE A 397 -4.44 -14.69 -38.44
N TRP A 398 -4.56 -14.57 -37.11
CA TRP A 398 -4.27 -13.32 -36.39
C TRP A 398 -2.77 -12.99 -36.39
N ARG A 399 -1.90 -14.01 -36.18
CA ARG A 399 -0.44 -13.85 -36.31
C ARG A 399 0.00 -13.49 -37.72
N TRP A 400 -0.68 -14.00 -38.75
CA TRP A 400 -0.37 -13.69 -40.15
C TRP A 400 -0.77 -12.24 -40.52
N MET A 401 -1.94 -11.79 -40.07
CA MET A 401 -2.38 -10.38 -40.21
C MET A 401 -1.47 -9.40 -39.45
N ALA A 402 -0.96 -9.77 -38.28
CA ALA A 402 -0.03 -8.96 -37.50
C ALA A 402 1.35 -8.79 -38.19
N LYS A 403 1.82 -9.80 -38.94
CA LYS A 403 3.03 -9.69 -39.76
C LYS A 403 2.84 -8.78 -40.98
N LYS A 404 1.66 -8.78 -41.61
CA LYS A 404 1.39 -7.94 -42.80
C LYS A 404 1.23 -6.44 -42.48
N LYS A 405 0.88 -6.09 -41.23
CA LYS A 405 0.72 -4.69 -40.78
C LYS A 405 2.01 -3.97 -40.36
N ARG A 406 3.18 -4.63 -40.38
CA ARG A 406 4.48 -4.02 -40.03
C ARG A 406 5.26 -3.42 -41.23
N ALA A 407 4.70 -3.46 -42.44
CA ALA A 407 5.38 -2.95 -43.64
C ALA A 407 4.97 -1.51 -44.05
N MET A 408 4.17 -0.78 -43.26
CA MET A 408 3.77 0.59 -43.64
C MET A 408 3.36 1.45 -42.43
N LYS A 409 4.32 2.04 -41.71
CA LYS A 409 4.19 3.40 -41.14
C LYS A 409 5.52 3.92 -40.57
N SER A 410 5.91 5.10 -41.02
CA SER A 410 7.11 5.85 -40.67
C SER A 410 6.78 6.97 -39.67
N LYS A 411 7.72 7.18 -38.72
CA LYS A 411 8.09 8.37 -37.92
C LYS A 411 7.08 9.07 -36.97
N SER A 412 7.40 8.95 -35.67
CA SER A 412 7.60 10.07 -34.72
C SER A 412 8.37 9.55 -33.50
N ASN A 413 9.52 10.14 -33.19
CA ASN A 413 10.44 9.67 -32.14
C ASN A 413 10.27 10.52 -30.87
N GLU A 414 9.83 9.91 -29.77
CA GLU A 414 10.11 10.37 -28.40
C GLU A 414 10.06 9.15 -27.46
N SER A 415 11.23 8.60 -27.13
CA SER A 415 11.50 7.71 -25.98
C SER A 415 12.94 7.22 -26.07
N LEU A 416 13.89 8.11 -25.80
CA LEU A 416 15.32 7.77 -25.74
C LEU A 416 15.98 8.48 -24.55
N LEU A 417 15.32 8.39 -23.38
CA LEU A 417 15.84 8.88 -22.10
C LEU A 417 15.61 7.89 -20.94
N PHE A 418 15.35 6.62 -21.24
CA PHE A 418 15.23 5.56 -20.22
C PHE A 418 16.15 4.39 -20.54
N ASP A 419 17.40 4.70 -20.88
CA ASP A 419 18.43 3.68 -21.13
C ASP A 419 19.82 4.11 -20.62
N TYR A 420 19.89 5.17 -19.80
CA TYR A 420 21.14 5.71 -19.23
C TYR A 420 21.19 5.73 -17.70
N LEU A 421 20.22 5.12 -17.01
CA LEU A 421 20.20 4.97 -15.55
C LEU A 421 20.26 3.50 -15.08
N ASN A 422 20.74 2.58 -15.92
CA ASN A 422 20.97 1.19 -15.53
C ASN A 422 22.45 0.81 -15.39
N ASP A 423 23.36 1.79 -15.37
CA ASP A 423 24.79 1.51 -15.22
C ASP A 423 25.40 2.19 -14.00
N VAL A 424 24.91 1.79 -12.81
CA VAL A 424 25.74 1.52 -11.63
C VAL A 424 25.06 0.37 -10.87
N LYS A 425 25.65 -0.82 -10.94
CA LYS A 425 25.24 -2.03 -10.23
C LYS A 425 25.00 -1.75 -8.74
N LEU A 426 23.77 -1.89 -8.28
CA LEU A 426 23.49 -2.30 -6.90
C LEU A 426 23.20 -3.81 -6.98
N GLN A 427 24.01 -4.62 -6.32
CA GLN A 427 23.91 -6.08 -6.35
C GLN A 427 22.48 -6.54 -6.04
N ASP A 428 21.96 -7.42 -6.89
CA ASP A 428 20.72 -8.16 -6.65
C ASP A 428 20.81 -8.88 -5.30
N LEU A 429 19.90 -8.53 -4.37
CA LEU A 429 19.71 -9.30 -3.15
C LEU A 429 19.06 -10.64 -3.53
N PRO A 430 19.61 -11.79 -3.09
CA PRO A 430 19.03 -13.09 -3.38
C PRO A 430 17.63 -13.18 -2.73
N ILE A 431 16.63 -13.50 -3.56
CA ILE A 431 15.27 -13.77 -3.12
C ILE A 431 15.24 -15.23 -2.64
N PHE A 432 15.09 -15.45 -1.33
CA PHE A 432 15.01 -16.78 -0.73
C PHE A 432 13.56 -17.26 -0.65
N ASN A 433 13.34 -18.56 -0.88
CA ASN A 433 12.03 -19.16 -0.69
C ASN A 433 11.71 -19.33 0.80
N LEU A 434 10.42 -19.22 1.17
CA LEU A 434 9.97 -19.32 2.57
C LEU A 434 10.37 -20.66 3.22
N GLU A 435 10.39 -21.75 2.44
CA GLU A 435 10.82 -23.08 2.90
C GLU A 435 12.33 -23.16 3.18
N GLU A 436 13.15 -22.47 2.37
CA GLU A 436 14.61 -22.36 2.60
C GLU A 436 14.91 -21.54 3.86
N LEU A 437 14.15 -20.47 4.10
CA LEU A 437 14.28 -19.67 5.33
C LEU A 437 13.81 -20.46 6.57
N ALA A 438 12.73 -21.21 6.46
CA ALA A 438 12.22 -22.04 7.54
C ALA A 438 13.21 -23.16 7.91
N THR A 439 13.86 -23.78 6.93
CA THR A 439 14.90 -24.79 7.19
C THR A 439 16.18 -24.18 7.77
N ALA A 440 16.62 -23.03 7.26
CA ALA A 440 17.81 -22.34 7.78
C ALA A 440 17.64 -21.78 9.21
N THR A 441 16.41 -21.47 9.62
CA THR A 441 16.10 -20.90 10.94
C THR A 441 15.55 -21.92 11.94
N ASN A 442 15.58 -23.22 11.64
CA ASN A 442 14.92 -24.27 12.44
C ASN A 442 13.47 -23.93 12.75
N SER A 443 12.67 -23.70 11.71
CA SER A 443 11.24 -23.36 11.80
C SER A 443 10.95 -22.13 12.65
N PHE A 444 11.79 -21.10 12.54
CA PHE A 444 11.64 -19.84 13.29
C PHE A 444 11.59 -20.02 14.81
N ASP A 445 12.43 -20.91 15.35
CA ASP A 445 12.56 -21.12 16.79
C ASP A 445 12.92 -19.82 17.53
N MET A 446 12.22 -19.53 18.63
CA MET A 446 12.41 -18.32 19.44
C MET A 446 13.83 -18.22 20.01
N ALA A 447 14.50 -19.36 20.24
CA ALA A 447 15.87 -19.40 20.73
C ALA A 447 16.91 -18.87 19.72
N ASN A 448 16.60 -18.91 18.41
CA ASN A 448 17.47 -18.47 17.32
C ASN A 448 17.11 -17.07 16.78
N LYS A 449 16.22 -16.36 17.47
CA LYS A 449 15.76 -15.03 17.08
C LYS A 449 16.87 -14.00 17.27
N LEU A 450 17.38 -13.46 16.15
CA LEU A 450 18.45 -12.45 16.13
C LEU A 450 17.96 -11.02 16.46
N GLY A 451 16.72 -10.84 16.94
CA GLY A 451 16.14 -9.55 17.33
C GLY A 451 14.74 -9.29 16.76
N GLN A 452 14.12 -8.17 17.14
CA GLN A 452 12.89 -7.65 16.54
C GLN A 452 13.19 -6.37 15.75
N GLY A 453 12.61 -6.25 14.54
CA GLY A 453 12.81 -5.08 13.67
C GLY A 453 14.16 -5.05 12.94
N GLY A 454 14.56 -3.87 12.45
CA GLY A 454 15.77 -3.68 11.62
C GLY A 454 17.13 -3.78 12.33
N PHE A 455 17.15 -4.19 13.61
CA PHE A 455 18.36 -4.18 14.46
C PHE A 455 19.11 -5.52 14.52
N GLY A 456 18.70 -6.52 13.73
CA GLY A 456 19.37 -7.83 13.65
C GLY A 456 20.89 -7.81 13.42
N PRO A 457 21.43 -6.88 12.59
CA PRO A 457 22.89 -6.75 12.42
C PRO A 457 23.63 -6.37 13.70
N VAL A 458 23.03 -5.53 14.56
CA VAL A 458 23.61 -5.09 15.83
C VAL A 458 23.66 -6.25 16.82
N TYR A 459 22.61 -7.06 16.88
CA TYR A 459 22.56 -8.25 17.71
C TYR A 459 23.61 -9.28 17.28
N ARG A 460 23.72 -9.52 15.96
CA ARG A 460 24.75 -10.41 15.40
C ARG A 460 26.17 -9.92 15.75
N ALA A 461 26.42 -8.62 15.64
CA ALA A 461 27.71 -8.02 16.01
C ALA A 461 28.01 -8.17 17.52
N TRP A 462 27.02 -7.97 18.39
CA TRP A 462 27.16 -8.15 19.85
C TRP A 462 27.41 -9.62 20.24
N LYS A 463 26.71 -10.57 19.61
CA LYS A 463 26.92 -12.00 19.83
C LYS A 463 28.35 -12.41 19.43
N LEU A 464 28.78 -12.01 18.23
CA LEU A 464 30.14 -12.27 17.75
C LEU A 464 31.22 -11.58 18.60
N TRP A 465 30.90 -10.44 19.22
CA TRP A 465 31.80 -9.76 20.16
C TRP A 465 31.95 -10.53 21.47
N ASN A 466 30.87 -11.08 22.03
CA ASN A 466 30.93 -11.90 23.24
C ASN A 466 31.60 -13.26 22.99
N ASP A 467 31.45 -13.80 21.78
CA ASP A 467 32.06 -15.07 21.37
C ASP A 467 33.53 -14.90 20.89
N ASP A 468 34.14 -13.71 21.07
CA ASP A 468 35.50 -13.34 20.62
C ASP A 468 35.78 -13.61 19.12
N ASN A 469 34.71 -13.65 18.30
CA ASN A 469 34.75 -13.99 16.88
C ASN A 469 34.29 -12.82 15.99
N ILE A 470 34.67 -11.58 16.34
CA ILE A 470 34.27 -10.36 15.62
C ILE A 470 34.74 -10.35 14.15
N LYS A 471 35.78 -11.11 13.81
CA LYS A 471 36.32 -11.21 12.44
C LYS A 471 35.28 -11.73 11.45
N ALA A 472 34.36 -12.59 11.90
CA ALA A 472 33.26 -13.12 11.08
C ALA A 472 32.22 -12.07 10.66
N LEU A 473 32.26 -10.86 11.24
CA LEU A 473 31.42 -9.73 10.83
C LEU A 473 31.96 -9.01 9.59
N VAL A 474 33.27 -9.08 9.34
CA VAL A 474 33.93 -8.29 8.29
C VAL A 474 33.79 -8.99 6.94
N ASP A 475 33.38 -8.23 5.93
CA ASP A 475 33.30 -8.72 4.56
C ASP A 475 34.71 -9.14 4.07
N PRO A 476 34.86 -10.35 3.49
CA PRO A 476 36.13 -10.83 2.91
C PRO A 476 36.75 -9.86 1.89
N ALA A 477 35.95 -9.04 1.19
CA ALA A 477 36.44 -8.07 0.22
C ALA A 477 37.13 -6.85 0.85
N ILE A 478 36.88 -6.57 2.14
CA ILE A 478 37.43 -5.45 2.91
C ILE A 478 38.54 -5.93 3.87
N TRP A 479 38.70 -7.26 4.02
CA TRP A 479 39.66 -7.85 4.92
C TRP A 479 41.10 -7.78 4.36
N ASP A 480 41.84 -6.77 4.80
CA ASP A 480 43.29 -6.64 4.61
C ASP A 480 43.99 -6.70 5.99
N PRO A 481 45.05 -7.52 6.16
CA PRO A 481 45.86 -7.56 7.39
C PRO A 481 46.33 -6.18 7.87
N CYS A 482 46.56 -5.22 6.95
CA CYS A 482 47.02 -3.87 7.29
C CYS A 482 45.95 -3.04 8.01
N PHE A 483 44.66 -3.27 7.75
CA PHE A 483 43.55 -2.50 8.32
C PHE A 483 42.84 -3.21 9.48
N GLN A 484 43.31 -4.40 9.88
CA GLN A 484 42.68 -5.22 10.92
C GLN A 484 42.45 -4.46 12.23
N MET A 485 43.44 -3.65 12.65
CA MET A 485 43.32 -2.83 13.87
C MET A 485 42.26 -1.74 13.74
N GLU A 486 42.21 -1.04 12.61
CA GLU A 486 41.26 0.04 12.36
C GLU A 486 39.82 -0.48 12.22
N ILE A 487 39.64 -1.62 11.57
CA ILE A 487 38.35 -2.29 11.44
C ILE A 487 37.84 -2.73 12.81
N SER A 488 38.69 -3.37 13.62
CA SER A 488 38.32 -3.77 14.99
C SER A 488 37.94 -2.57 15.86
N LYS A 489 38.64 -1.44 15.69
CA LYS A 489 38.39 -0.18 16.39
C LYS A 489 37.05 0.44 15.96
N CYS A 490 36.75 0.46 14.67
CA CYS A 490 35.47 0.95 14.15
C CYS A 490 34.29 0.14 14.69
N ILE A 491 34.43 -1.18 14.77
CA ILE A 491 33.39 -2.05 15.35
C ILE A 491 33.22 -1.77 16.85
N HIS A 492 34.33 -1.62 17.59
CA HIS A 492 34.32 -1.28 19.01
C HIS A 492 33.62 0.06 19.29
N VAL A 493 33.95 1.10 18.51
CA VAL A 493 33.31 2.42 18.59
C VAL A 493 31.82 2.33 18.21
N GLY A 494 31.48 1.53 17.19
CA GLY A 494 30.10 1.25 16.81
C GLY A 494 29.30 0.63 17.96
N LEU A 495 29.84 -0.35 18.67
CA LEU A 495 29.19 -0.97 19.82
C LEU A 495 28.99 0.00 20.99
N LEU A 496 29.92 0.93 21.24
CA LEU A 496 29.77 1.99 22.24
C LEU A 496 28.60 2.94 21.92
N CYS A 497 28.37 3.22 20.64
CA CYS A 497 27.28 4.11 20.20
C CYS A 497 25.87 3.51 20.40
N VAL A 498 25.73 2.19 20.49
CA VAL A 498 24.44 1.49 20.51
C VAL A 498 24.09 0.90 21.89
N GLN A 499 24.82 1.30 22.93
CA GLN A 499 24.57 0.88 24.32
C GLN A 499 23.16 1.26 24.82
N GLU A 500 22.61 0.46 25.74
CA GLU A 500 21.27 0.66 26.30
C GLU A 500 21.09 2.03 26.94
N LEU A 501 21.95 2.36 27.89
CA LEU A 501 21.84 3.59 28.66
C LEU A 501 22.49 4.76 27.92
N ALA A 502 21.75 5.86 27.76
CA ALA A 502 22.25 7.07 27.11
C ALA A 502 23.51 7.64 27.78
N ARG A 503 23.70 7.40 29.08
CA ARG A 503 24.88 7.85 29.86
C ARG A 503 26.18 7.14 29.49
N ASP A 504 26.10 5.93 28.95
CA ASP A 504 27.28 5.15 28.57
C ASP A 504 27.74 5.47 27.14
N ARG A 505 26.84 6.02 26.30
CA ARG A 505 27.10 6.38 24.90
C ARG A 505 28.06 7.59 24.80
N PRO A 506 29.06 7.55 23.92
CA PRO A 506 29.95 8.68 23.69
C PRO A 506 29.24 9.83 22.95
N ASN A 507 29.66 11.07 23.21
CA ASN A 507 29.21 12.22 22.43
C ASN A 507 29.86 12.20 21.03
N VAL A 508 29.24 12.84 20.04
CA VAL A 508 29.71 12.83 18.63
C VAL A 508 31.15 13.35 18.52
N SER A 509 31.52 14.36 19.32
CA SER A 509 32.89 14.88 19.36
C SER A 509 33.91 13.83 19.84
N THR A 510 33.55 13.04 20.86
CA THR A 510 34.39 11.96 21.40
C THR A 510 34.53 10.80 20.40
N VAL A 511 33.47 10.47 19.66
CA VAL A 511 33.51 9.46 18.60
C VAL A 511 34.52 9.87 17.52
N ILE A 512 34.52 11.14 17.12
CA ILE A 512 35.46 11.66 16.11
C ILE A 512 36.90 11.60 16.62
N SER A 513 37.16 11.92 17.90
CA SER A 513 38.51 11.79 18.48
C SER A 513 38.96 10.34 18.63
N MET A 514 38.03 9.41 18.92
CA MET A 514 38.32 7.96 18.96
C MET A 514 38.72 7.44 17.57
N LEU A 515 38.01 7.82 16.52
CA LEU A 515 38.30 7.42 15.14
C LEU A 515 39.60 8.05 14.61
N LYS A 516 39.93 9.28 15.02
CA LYS A 516 41.21 9.95 14.69
C LYS A 516 42.42 9.45 15.50
N SER A 517 42.22 8.47 16.39
CA SER A 517 43.28 7.88 17.23
C SER A 517 43.92 8.84 18.24
N GLU A 518 43.17 9.85 18.69
CA GLU A 518 43.60 10.77 19.75
C GLU A 518 43.42 10.16 21.16
N ILE A 519 42.65 9.07 21.28
CA ILE A 519 42.39 8.31 22.51
C ILE A 519 42.83 6.87 22.30
N LEU A 520 43.76 6.38 23.13
CA LEU A 520 44.33 5.03 23.04
C LEU A 520 43.55 4.00 23.86
N ASP A 521 42.96 4.39 24.99
CA ASP A 521 42.19 3.49 25.86
C ASP A 521 40.68 3.66 25.66
N LEU A 522 40.08 2.70 24.95
CA LEU A 522 38.64 2.64 24.75
C LEU A 522 37.98 1.84 25.87
N ARG A 523 36.88 2.36 26.43
CA ARG A 523 36.04 1.62 27.39
C ARG A 523 35.46 0.38 26.71
N THR A 524 35.28 -0.72 27.44
CA THR A 524 34.62 -1.92 26.93
C THR A 524 33.12 -1.65 26.69
N PRO A 525 32.56 -2.07 25.54
CA PRO A 525 31.14 -1.89 25.28
C PRO A 525 30.29 -2.73 26.25
N LYS A 526 29.07 -2.26 26.49
CA LYS A 526 28.07 -2.87 27.37
C LYS A 526 26.89 -3.28 26.51
N GLN A 527 25.93 -4.00 27.10
CA GLN A 527 24.76 -4.50 26.41
C GLN A 527 24.04 -3.39 25.59
N PRO A 528 23.75 -3.65 24.30
CA PRO A 528 23.03 -2.71 23.45
C PRO A 528 21.54 -2.63 23.80
N ALA A 529 20.91 -1.51 23.45
CA ALA A 529 19.57 -1.10 23.92
C ALA A 529 18.37 -1.99 23.58
N PHE A 530 18.59 -3.07 22.83
CA PHE A 530 17.52 -3.82 22.18
C PHE A 530 17.52 -5.32 22.51
N MET A 531 18.18 -5.69 23.62
CA MET A 531 18.05 -7.02 24.22
C MET A 531 16.86 -7.01 25.18
N GLU A 532 15.98 -8.00 25.06
CA GLU A 532 14.80 -8.18 25.91
C GLU A 532 15.20 -8.13 27.40
N ARG A 533 14.51 -7.30 28.21
CA ARG A 533 14.59 -7.38 29.66
C ARG A 533 14.09 -8.77 30.07
N GLN A 534 14.98 -9.64 30.50
CA GLN A 534 14.58 -10.61 31.52
C GLN A 534 14.24 -9.78 32.76
N ILE A 535 12.96 -9.70 33.08
CA ILE A 535 12.49 -9.18 34.36
C ILE A 535 13.06 -10.14 35.41
N ALA A 536 14.27 -9.84 35.88
CA ALA A 536 14.80 -10.45 37.09
C ALA A 536 13.91 -9.97 38.23
N SER A 537 13.14 -10.92 38.74
CA SER A 537 12.37 -10.83 39.97
C SER A 537 13.27 -10.36 41.11
N ASN A 538 13.21 -9.08 41.44
CA ASN A 538 13.49 -8.55 42.76
C ASN A 538 12.40 -7.53 43.07
N ILE A 539 11.27 -8.07 43.54
CA ILE A 539 10.21 -7.31 44.17
C ILE A 539 10.71 -6.96 45.57
N GLU A 540 11.08 -5.71 45.80
CA GLU A 540 10.93 -5.10 47.12
C GLU A 540 9.74 -4.14 47.09
N LEU A 541 8.65 -4.66 47.66
CA LEU A 541 7.57 -4.00 48.39
C LEU A 541 7.29 -2.51 48.14
N GLY A 542 6.17 -2.22 47.46
CA GLY A 542 5.55 -0.90 47.45
C GLY A 542 4.19 -0.92 46.75
N GLN A 543 3.11 -0.90 47.54
CA GLN A 543 1.70 -0.93 47.12
C GLN A 543 1.36 -0.06 45.91
N ILE A 544 0.86 -0.66 44.82
CA ILE A 544 -0.01 0.04 43.87
C ILE A 544 -1.19 -0.87 43.54
N ARG A 545 -2.39 -0.40 43.85
CA ARG A 545 -3.68 -1.03 43.52
C ARG A 545 -3.85 -0.99 42.00
N PHE A 546 -4.09 -2.14 41.37
CA PHE A 546 -4.51 -2.20 39.97
C PHE A 546 -5.98 -1.76 39.84
N SER A 547 -6.22 -0.76 39.00
CA SER A 547 -7.51 -0.52 38.35
C SER A 547 -7.35 -1.02 36.91
N ILE A 548 -8.21 -1.96 36.52
CA ILE A 548 -8.26 -2.49 35.16
C ILE A 548 -9.05 -1.49 34.31
N CYS A 549 -8.35 -0.68 33.53
CA CYS A 549 -8.87 -0.09 32.30
C CYS A 549 -7.83 -0.32 31.20
N ASN A 550 -8.28 -0.93 30.11
CA ASN A 550 -7.46 -1.27 28.95
C ASN A 550 -6.83 -0.02 28.32
N VAL A 551 -5.49 -0.01 28.30
CA VAL A 551 -4.58 0.58 27.32
C VAL A 551 -5.01 1.90 26.66
N THR A 552 -4.56 3.01 27.24
CA THR A 552 -4.06 4.17 26.49
C THR A 552 -2.77 4.63 27.15
N SER A 553 -1.63 4.39 26.49
CA SER A 553 -0.34 4.93 26.91
C SER A 553 0.06 6.05 25.97
N SER A 554 -0.36 7.27 26.28
CA SER A 554 0.27 8.50 25.80
C SER A 554 1.25 8.98 26.86
N THR A 555 2.55 8.89 26.59
CA THR A 555 3.59 9.54 27.39
C THR A 555 4.09 10.78 26.66
N ILE A 556 3.62 11.94 27.13
CA ILE A 556 4.22 13.25 26.89
C ILE A 556 4.90 13.68 28.19
N SER A 557 6.20 13.99 28.12
CA SER A 557 6.92 15.05 28.87
C SER A 557 8.43 14.84 28.60
N GLY A 558 9.29 15.82 28.29
CA GLY A 558 9.17 17.26 28.42
C GLY A 558 10.35 17.84 29.20
N ARG A 559 11.53 17.94 28.57
CA ARG A 559 12.44 19.11 28.56
C ARG A 559 13.66 18.84 27.69
#